data_AF-A0A2V7JBJ3-F1
#
_entry.id   AF-A0A2V7JBJ3-F1
#
_cell.length_a   1.000
_cell.length_b   1.000
_cell.length_c   1.000
_cell.angle_alpha   90.00
_cell.angle_beta   90.00
_cell.angle_gamma   90.00
#
_symmetry.space_group_name_H-M   'P 1'
#
loop_
_entity.id
_entity.type
_entity.pdbx_description
1 polymer ?
#
loop_
_entity_poly.entity_id
_entity_poly.type
_entity_poly.pdbx_seq_one_letter_code
_entity_poly.pdbx_strand_id
1 'polypeptide(L)'
;MRCLRQIASENGLSEESIAEQAKAAIEIEVYLPVPAHRAAWTGDENILVATALTDDDPPIAFDVDGRRQVLDSKTPPSTPVLAVVPVETDFSRIPSRVEECIVDCGGGGGPIGDVLPPPPPPPGLYMTKSHFVQDFEGWLKGSPEFEVHMLGQKGTTDSLYDYQCAGEHAGGPYTFDQNDLDWSGNVLLFSKTQLEQYNAAHPNQNLRVFVVEDDDTACQIKTDVGRAEQLFKIVDSLYNDLTGGNDSSTAVVKAYKYAKAARSFWQAISSFFKTNDDVVGTAVEDDIVGSTYPGYNWFVKGDDNITNGWINLVMY
;
A
#
# COMPACT_ATOMS: atom_id res chain seq x y z
N MET A 1 -20.52 -31.66 0.13
CA MET A 1 -21.53 -32.31 -0.75
C MET A 1 -23.01 -32.08 -0.36
N ARG A 2 -23.38 -31.77 0.90
CA ARG A 2 -24.79 -31.46 1.24
C ARG A 2 -25.24 -30.04 0.86
N CYS A 3 -24.35 -29.05 0.99
CA CYS A 3 -24.65 -27.65 0.73
C CYS A 3 -25.05 -27.38 -0.74
N LEU A 4 -24.24 -27.83 -1.71
CA LEU A 4 -24.53 -27.67 -3.15
C LEU A 4 -25.89 -28.25 -3.57
N ARG A 5 -26.26 -29.42 -3.02
CA ARG A 5 -27.54 -30.08 -3.29
C ARG A 5 -28.73 -29.26 -2.82
N GLN A 6 -28.57 -28.61 -1.67
CA GLN A 6 -29.61 -27.80 -1.05
C GLN A 6 -29.79 -26.47 -1.78
N ILE A 7 -28.69 -25.80 -2.13
CA ILE A 7 -28.68 -24.59 -2.96
C ILE A 7 -29.29 -24.87 -4.35
N ALA A 8 -28.93 -25.99 -4.98
CA ALA A 8 -29.50 -26.41 -6.26
C ALA A 8 -31.02 -26.61 -6.18
N SER A 9 -31.49 -27.26 -5.11
CA SER A 9 -32.92 -27.46 -4.86
C SER A 9 -33.68 -26.16 -4.62
N GLU A 10 -33.11 -25.22 -3.88
CA GLU A 10 -33.75 -23.94 -3.55
C GLU A 10 -33.81 -22.99 -4.76
N ASN A 11 -32.83 -23.07 -5.66
CA ASN A 11 -32.76 -22.22 -6.86
C ASN A 11 -33.34 -22.87 -8.12
N GLY A 12 -33.86 -24.11 -8.03
CA GLY A 12 -34.39 -24.84 -9.19
C GLY A 12 -33.33 -25.20 -10.24
N LEU A 13 -32.07 -25.31 -9.83
CA LEU A 13 -30.91 -25.59 -10.68
C LEU A 13 -30.37 -27.00 -10.43
N SER A 14 -29.51 -27.50 -11.32
CA SER A 14 -28.77 -28.74 -11.09
C SER A 14 -27.55 -28.48 -10.20
N GLU A 15 -27.10 -29.49 -9.44
CA GLU A 15 -25.83 -29.39 -8.69
C GLU A 15 -24.65 -29.02 -9.58
N GLU A 16 -24.63 -29.51 -10.82
CA GLU A 16 -23.59 -29.24 -11.82
C GLU A 16 -23.61 -27.77 -12.26
N SER A 17 -24.80 -27.19 -12.47
CA SER A 17 -24.94 -25.77 -12.81
C SER A 17 -24.54 -24.86 -11.64
N ILE A 18 -24.87 -25.23 -10.40
CA ILE A 18 -24.38 -24.51 -9.21
C ILE A 18 -22.85 -24.65 -9.09
N ALA A 19 -22.27 -25.82 -9.40
CA ALA A 19 -20.82 -26.01 -9.35
C ALA A 19 -20.09 -25.21 -10.43
N GLU A 20 -20.66 -25.08 -11.64
CA GLU A 20 -20.13 -24.20 -12.69
C GLU A 20 -20.26 -22.72 -12.32
N GLN A 21 -21.40 -22.31 -11.76
CA GLN A 21 -21.59 -20.95 -11.26
C GLN A 21 -20.65 -20.63 -10.09
N ALA A 22 -20.42 -21.57 -9.17
CA ALA A 22 -19.47 -21.41 -8.08
C ALA A 22 -18.01 -21.32 -8.56
N LYS A 23 -17.67 -21.98 -9.68
CA LYS A 23 -16.36 -21.83 -10.35
C LYS A 23 -16.22 -20.51 -11.13
N ALA A 24 -17.34 -19.93 -11.54
CA ALA A 24 -17.39 -18.63 -12.20
C ALA A 24 -17.61 -17.47 -11.22
N ALA A 25 -17.92 -17.78 -9.96
CA ALA A 25 -18.08 -16.81 -8.90
C ALA A 25 -16.71 -16.22 -8.56
N ILE A 26 -16.73 -14.94 -8.21
CA ILE A 26 -15.57 -14.26 -7.66
C ILE A 26 -15.21 -15.00 -6.37
N GLU A 27 -13.92 -15.35 -6.21
CA GLU A 27 -13.42 -15.86 -4.94
C GLU A 27 -13.71 -14.82 -3.85
N ILE A 28 -13.97 -15.26 -2.61
CA ILE A 28 -14.40 -14.36 -1.53
C ILE A 28 -13.48 -14.49 -0.33
N GLU A 29 -13.26 -13.38 0.34
CA GLU A 29 -12.56 -13.26 1.61
C GLU A 29 -13.53 -12.85 2.73
N VAL A 30 -13.20 -13.24 3.96
CA VAL A 30 -14.02 -12.94 5.14
C VAL A 30 -13.18 -12.23 6.18
N TYR A 31 -13.48 -10.94 6.43
CA TYR A 31 -12.88 -10.21 7.53
C TYR A 31 -13.73 -10.30 8.79
N LEU A 32 -13.04 -10.53 9.90
CA LEU A 32 -13.64 -10.46 11.22
C LEU A 32 -14.00 -8.99 11.55
N PRO A 33 -15.00 -8.76 12.43
CA PRO A 33 -15.40 -7.41 12.81
C PRO A 33 -14.20 -6.54 13.20
N VAL A 34 -14.28 -5.23 12.98
CA VAL A 34 -13.19 -4.29 13.32
C VAL A 34 -12.79 -4.40 14.80
N PRO A 35 -11.57 -4.00 15.21
CA PRO A 35 -11.09 -4.20 16.59
C PRO A 35 -12.08 -3.74 17.68
N ALA A 36 -12.73 -2.59 17.48
CA ALA A 36 -13.75 -2.08 18.40
C ALA A 36 -14.98 -3.01 18.53
N HIS A 37 -15.44 -3.59 17.43
CA HIS A 37 -16.51 -4.59 17.45
C HIS A 37 -16.07 -5.86 18.18
N ARG A 38 -14.86 -6.38 17.92
CA ARG A 38 -14.36 -7.59 18.58
C ARG A 38 -14.22 -7.41 20.08
N ALA A 39 -13.82 -6.21 20.51
CA ALA A 39 -13.70 -5.89 21.93
C ALA A 39 -15.07 -5.79 22.64
N ALA A 40 -16.11 -5.36 21.93
CA ALA A 40 -17.45 -5.16 22.48
C ALA A 40 -18.39 -6.38 22.32
N TRP A 41 -18.16 -7.20 21.29
CA TRP A 41 -19.06 -8.28 20.91
C TRP A 41 -18.93 -9.48 21.85
N THR A 42 -20.06 -9.93 22.37
CA THR A 42 -20.14 -11.06 23.31
C THR A 42 -20.41 -12.39 22.61
N GLY A 43 -20.41 -12.43 21.28
CA GLY A 43 -20.77 -13.61 20.50
C GLY A 43 -22.28 -13.86 20.39
N ASP A 44 -23.09 -12.81 20.57
CA ASP A 44 -24.55 -12.88 20.38
C ASP A 44 -24.95 -12.73 18.91
N GLU A 45 -26.25 -12.87 18.63
CA GLU A 45 -26.82 -12.81 17.27
C GLU A 45 -26.92 -11.39 16.70
N ASN A 46 -26.48 -10.36 17.43
CA ASN A 46 -26.50 -8.98 16.98
C ASN A 46 -25.28 -8.70 16.08
N ILE A 47 -25.26 -9.35 14.92
CA ILE A 47 -24.20 -9.25 13.93
C ILE A 47 -24.79 -9.01 12.54
N LEU A 48 -24.03 -8.32 11.72
CA LEU A 48 -24.33 -8.04 10.33
C LEU A 48 -23.35 -8.81 9.44
N VAL A 49 -23.81 -9.25 8.28
CA VAL A 49 -22.93 -9.73 7.20
C VAL A 49 -22.99 -8.68 6.10
N ALA A 50 -21.86 -8.04 5.80
CA ALA A 50 -21.78 -6.97 4.80
C ALA A 50 -20.88 -7.34 3.63
N THR A 51 -21.16 -6.77 2.47
CA THR A 51 -20.34 -6.91 1.26
C THR A 51 -20.27 -5.57 0.55
N ALA A 52 -19.12 -5.31 -0.06
CA ALA A 52 -18.89 -4.23 -1.01
C ALA A 52 -18.10 -4.79 -2.20
N LEU A 53 -18.30 -4.23 -3.39
CA LEU A 53 -17.57 -4.65 -4.59
C LEU A 53 -16.28 -3.85 -4.80
N THR A 54 -16.23 -2.62 -4.27
CA THR A 54 -15.10 -1.69 -4.32
C THR A 54 -15.05 -0.90 -3.00
N ASP A 55 -13.89 -0.35 -2.66
CA ASP A 55 -13.59 0.34 -1.38
C ASP A 55 -14.54 1.48 -1.00
N ASP A 56 -14.95 2.26 -2.00
CA ASP A 56 -15.82 3.42 -1.79
C ASP A 56 -17.32 3.12 -1.96
N ASP A 57 -17.69 1.90 -2.36
CA ASP A 57 -19.10 1.54 -2.50
C ASP A 57 -19.76 1.43 -1.13
N PRO A 58 -20.94 2.04 -0.91
CA PRO A 58 -21.67 1.90 0.35
C PRO A 58 -21.95 0.42 0.65
N PRO A 59 -21.44 -0.15 1.76
CA PRO A 59 -21.61 -1.57 2.02
C PRO A 59 -23.06 -1.97 2.13
N ILE A 60 -23.40 -3.10 1.53
CA ILE A 60 -24.73 -3.70 1.68
C ILE A 60 -24.64 -4.77 2.75
N ALA A 61 -25.35 -4.56 3.85
CA ALA A 61 -25.37 -5.46 4.99
C ALA A 61 -26.72 -6.14 5.18
N PHE A 62 -26.67 -7.34 5.76
CA PHE A 62 -27.84 -8.14 6.11
C PHE A 62 -27.75 -8.55 7.58
N ASP A 63 -28.85 -8.42 8.31
CA ASP A 63 -28.98 -8.99 9.65
C ASP A 63 -29.24 -10.50 9.59
N VAL A 64 -29.30 -11.16 10.75
CA VAL A 64 -29.57 -12.60 10.86
C VAL A 64 -30.96 -13.02 10.36
N ASP A 65 -31.89 -12.06 10.23
CA ASP A 65 -33.22 -12.26 9.66
C ASP A 65 -33.26 -12.01 8.14
N GLY A 66 -32.12 -11.65 7.53
CA GLY A 66 -31.99 -11.33 6.11
C GLY A 66 -32.48 -9.93 5.73
N ARG A 67 -32.70 -9.02 6.69
CA ARG A 67 -33.09 -7.63 6.39
C ARG A 67 -31.89 -6.87 5.85
N ARG A 68 -32.08 -6.28 4.68
CA ARG A 68 -31.06 -5.46 4.00
C ARG A 68 -30.96 -4.07 4.61
N GLN A 69 -29.75 -3.59 4.80
CA GLN A 69 -29.43 -2.20 5.11
C GLN A 69 -28.20 -1.73 4.34
N VAL A 70 -28.10 -0.42 4.14
CA VAL A 70 -26.93 0.23 3.53
C VAL A 70 -26.12 0.85 4.66
N LEU A 71 -24.82 0.58 4.70
CA LEU A 71 -23.91 1.15 5.69
C LEU A 71 -23.12 2.32 5.09
N ASP A 72 -22.45 3.07 5.97
CA ASP A 72 -21.48 4.08 5.60
C ASP A 72 -20.14 3.42 5.28
N SER A 73 -19.49 3.79 4.18
CA SER A 73 -18.22 3.20 3.75
C SER A 73 -17.02 3.69 4.57
N LYS A 74 -17.13 4.85 5.24
CA LYS A 74 -16.02 5.47 5.99
C LYS A 74 -16.16 5.30 7.50
N THR A 75 -17.35 4.96 8.00
CA THR A 75 -17.58 4.77 9.43
C THR A 75 -18.25 3.43 9.72
N PRO A 76 -17.60 2.51 10.47
CA PRO A 76 -18.24 1.26 10.87
C PRO A 76 -19.46 1.55 11.77
N PRO A 77 -20.55 0.77 11.64
CA PRO A 77 -21.71 0.89 12.52
C PRO A 77 -21.36 0.48 13.96
N SER A 78 -22.25 0.71 14.92
CA SER A 78 -22.05 0.20 16.29
C SER A 78 -22.27 -1.31 16.40
N THR A 79 -23.07 -1.88 15.51
CA THR A 79 -23.30 -3.33 15.42
C THR A 79 -22.10 -4.03 14.77
N PRO A 80 -21.58 -5.12 15.36
CA PRO A 80 -20.55 -5.95 14.75
C PRO A 80 -20.87 -6.36 13.32
N VAL A 81 -19.86 -6.35 12.44
CA VAL A 81 -20.02 -6.72 11.04
C VAL A 81 -18.97 -7.75 10.62
N LEU A 82 -19.41 -8.86 10.04
CA LEU A 82 -18.57 -9.75 9.24
C LEU A 82 -18.56 -9.25 7.80
N ALA A 83 -17.40 -8.88 7.28
CA ALA A 83 -17.28 -8.50 5.89
C ALA A 83 -17.09 -9.76 5.03
N VAL A 84 -17.76 -9.80 3.90
CA VAL A 84 -17.58 -10.78 2.84
C VAL A 84 -17.32 -10.00 1.56
N VAL A 85 -16.07 -9.92 1.15
CA VAL A 85 -15.62 -9.12 0.01
C VAL A 85 -15.04 -10.04 -1.07
N PRO A 86 -14.91 -9.58 -2.33
CA PRO A 86 -14.05 -10.24 -3.32
C PRO A 86 -12.70 -10.63 -2.70
N VAL A 87 -12.10 -11.73 -3.14
CA VAL A 87 -10.80 -12.17 -2.63
C VAL A 87 -9.74 -11.12 -2.92
N GLU A 88 -8.94 -10.86 -1.90
CA GLU A 88 -7.91 -9.85 -1.83
C GLU A 88 -6.55 -10.55 -1.73
N THR A 89 -6.46 -11.48 -0.77
CA THR A 89 -5.27 -12.29 -0.54
C THR A 89 -5.17 -13.52 -1.46
N ASP A 90 -4.04 -13.69 -2.16
CA ASP A 90 -3.68 -14.95 -2.85
C ASP A 90 -3.20 -16.02 -1.83
N PHE A 91 -4.14 -16.72 -1.19
CA PHE A 91 -3.86 -17.80 -0.23
C PHE A 91 -3.14 -19.03 -0.82
N SER A 92 -2.94 -19.10 -2.14
CA SER A 92 -2.16 -20.17 -2.77
C SER A 92 -0.66 -19.96 -2.59
N ARG A 93 -0.24 -18.73 -2.28
CA ARG A 93 1.12 -18.40 -1.89
C ARG A 93 1.24 -18.62 -0.39
N ILE A 94 2.19 -19.49 -0.01
CA ILE A 94 2.60 -19.56 1.39
C ILE A 94 3.19 -18.17 1.69
N PRO A 95 2.64 -17.40 2.66
CA PRO A 95 3.23 -16.14 3.07
C PRO A 95 4.70 -16.41 3.32
N SER A 96 5.58 -15.56 2.78
CA SER A 96 7.01 -15.66 3.03
C SER A 96 7.16 -15.74 4.54
N ARG A 97 7.42 -16.94 5.07
CA ARG A 97 7.78 -17.08 6.47
C ARG A 97 9.01 -16.22 6.57
N VAL A 98 8.88 -15.12 7.30
CA VAL A 98 10.03 -14.48 7.91
C VAL A 98 10.75 -15.67 8.54
N GLU A 99 11.88 -16.08 7.97
CA GLU A 99 12.88 -16.74 8.79
C GLU A 99 13.34 -15.64 9.75
N GLU A 100 12.50 -15.38 10.76
CA GLU A 100 13.00 -14.99 12.04
C GLU A 100 13.96 -16.11 12.38
N CYS A 101 15.25 -15.83 12.26
CA CYS A 101 16.30 -16.69 12.77
C CYS A 101 16.12 -16.72 14.31
N ILE A 102 15.13 -17.48 14.77
CA ILE A 102 14.81 -17.68 16.19
C ILE A 102 15.62 -18.84 16.76
N VAL A 103 16.27 -19.67 15.94
CA VAL A 103 17.10 -20.76 16.48
C VAL A 103 18.32 -21.05 15.59
N ASP A 104 19.50 -20.81 16.18
CA ASP A 104 20.81 -21.37 15.83
C ASP A 104 21.63 -20.72 14.69
N CYS A 105 21.89 -19.41 14.79
CA CYS A 105 23.12 -18.85 14.22
C CYS A 105 24.32 -19.22 15.12
N GLY A 106 24.80 -20.46 15.00
CA GLY A 106 26.15 -20.91 15.36
C GLY A 106 26.76 -20.28 16.62
N GLY A 107 26.38 -20.81 17.78
CA GLY A 107 27.01 -20.47 19.07
C GLY A 107 28.51 -20.76 19.08
N GLY A 108 29.32 -19.70 19.06
CA GLY A 108 30.71 -19.69 19.48
C GLY A 108 30.86 -18.79 20.71
N GLY A 109 30.79 -19.39 21.90
CA GLY A 109 30.92 -18.67 23.17
C GLY A 109 32.27 -17.96 23.32
N GLY A 110 32.21 -16.64 23.53
CA GLY A 110 33.33 -15.78 23.90
C GLY A 110 32.84 -14.69 24.87
N PRO A 111 33.69 -14.21 25.78
CA PRO A 111 33.26 -13.53 27.00
C PRO A 111 32.68 -12.14 26.73
N ILE A 112 31.66 -11.81 27.52
CA ILE A 112 31.01 -10.51 27.77
C ILE A 112 31.97 -9.34 27.50
N GLY A 113 31.78 -8.64 26.39
CA GLY A 113 32.56 -7.47 26.00
C GLY A 113 31.79 -6.65 24.97
N ASP A 114 31.51 -5.40 25.36
CA ASP A 114 31.01 -4.27 24.56
C ASP A 114 29.77 -4.50 23.68
N VAL A 115 28.68 -3.80 24.03
CA VAL A 115 27.54 -3.59 23.13
C VAL A 115 28.08 -2.82 21.93
N LEU A 116 28.45 -3.52 20.86
CA LEU A 116 28.79 -2.90 19.59
C LEU A 116 27.58 -2.05 19.17
N PRO A 117 27.77 -0.76 18.82
CA PRO A 117 26.67 0.03 18.28
C PRO A 117 26.06 -0.72 17.10
N PRO A 118 24.73 -0.67 16.93
CA PRO A 118 24.08 -1.34 15.81
C PRO A 118 24.79 -0.94 14.51
N PRO A 119 25.03 -1.89 13.60
CA PRO A 119 25.70 -1.59 12.34
C PRO A 119 24.99 -0.41 11.66
N PRO A 120 25.74 0.54 11.08
CA PRO A 120 25.14 1.68 10.41
C PRO A 120 24.19 1.19 9.30
N PRO A 121 23.04 1.86 9.09
CA PRO A 121 22.10 1.48 8.05
C PRO A 121 22.82 1.45 6.69
N PRO A 122 22.48 0.50 5.80
CA PRO A 122 22.99 0.46 4.44
C PRO A 122 22.82 1.83 3.76
N PRO A 123 23.82 2.36 3.01
CA PRO A 123 23.68 3.66 2.36
C PRO A 123 22.50 3.68 1.38
N GLY A 124 21.71 4.76 1.38
CA GLY A 124 20.53 4.88 0.52
C GLY A 124 19.51 5.91 0.99
N LEU A 125 18.40 5.96 0.27
CA LEU A 125 17.21 6.73 0.59
C LEU A 125 16.34 5.94 1.56
N TYR A 126 15.98 6.57 2.68
CA TYR A 126 15.13 6.00 3.71
C TYR A 126 13.90 6.85 3.94
N MET A 127 12.80 6.18 4.29
CA MET A 127 11.69 6.81 4.99
C MET A 127 11.86 6.53 6.49
N THR A 128 11.70 7.58 7.31
CA THR A 128 11.79 7.42 8.78
C THR A 128 10.51 7.74 9.50
N LYS A 129 9.58 8.42 8.84
CA LYS A 129 8.25 8.76 9.35
C LYS A 129 7.26 8.90 8.21
N SER A 130 6.02 8.56 8.47
CA SER A 130 4.86 8.84 7.63
C SER A 130 3.68 9.25 8.51
N HIS A 131 2.82 10.11 7.97
CA HIS A 131 1.53 10.48 8.55
C HIS A 131 0.53 10.64 7.41
N PHE A 132 -0.59 9.93 7.47
CA PHE A 132 -1.67 10.01 6.49
C PHE A 132 -2.95 10.57 7.12
N VAL A 133 -3.77 11.23 6.31
CA VAL A 133 -4.98 11.91 6.82
C VAL A 133 -6.15 10.93 7.03
N GLN A 134 -6.09 9.75 6.42
CA GLN A 134 -7.07 8.66 6.50
C GLN A 134 -6.43 7.34 6.04
N ASP A 135 -7.13 6.24 6.31
CA ASP A 135 -7.03 4.90 5.75
C ASP A 135 -7.81 4.91 4.43
N PHE A 136 -7.19 5.22 3.29
CA PHE A 136 -7.87 5.46 2.02
C PHE A 136 -8.80 4.32 1.56
N GLU A 137 -8.71 3.14 2.16
CA GLU A 137 -9.64 2.01 2.02
C GLU A 137 -10.92 2.09 2.87
N GLY A 138 -11.84 1.15 2.63
CA GLY A 138 -13.03 0.98 3.46
C GLY A 138 -12.77 0.07 4.67
N TRP A 139 -13.38 0.36 5.82
CA TRP A 139 -13.22 -0.42 7.07
C TRP A 139 -13.59 -1.92 6.97
N LEU A 140 -14.15 -2.35 5.82
CA LEU A 140 -14.46 -3.75 5.53
C LEU A 140 -13.23 -4.62 5.25
N LYS A 141 -12.09 -4.03 4.86
CA LYS A 141 -10.90 -4.75 4.39
C LYS A 141 -9.77 -4.91 5.39
N GLY A 142 -9.92 -4.36 6.59
CA GLY A 142 -8.97 -4.58 7.68
C GLY A 142 -8.32 -3.30 8.17
N SER A 143 -7.06 -3.39 8.56
CA SER A 143 -6.26 -2.22 8.95
C SER A 143 -5.57 -1.72 7.68
N PRO A 144 -5.35 -0.40 7.53
CA PRO A 144 -4.67 0.11 6.35
C PRO A 144 -3.28 -0.49 6.22
N GLU A 145 -2.88 -0.87 5.00
CA GLU A 145 -1.54 -1.36 4.68
C GLU A 145 -0.89 -0.44 3.64
N PHE A 146 0.00 0.45 4.08
CA PHE A 146 0.65 1.40 3.16
C PHE A 146 1.92 0.83 2.53
N GLU A 147 2.05 0.98 1.22
CA GLU A 147 3.28 0.70 0.48
C GLU A 147 3.87 1.97 -0.16
N VAL A 148 5.20 1.97 -0.30
CA VAL A 148 5.98 3.05 -0.92
C VAL A 148 6.77 2.51 -2.10
N HIS A 149 6.47 3.03 -3.29
CA HIS A 149 7.08 2.65 -4.56
C HIS A 149 8.02 3.73 -5.10
N MET A 150 9.13 3.29 -5.67
CA MET A 150 10.14 4.11 -6.33
C MET A 150 9.94 4.05 -7.84
N LEU A 151 9.21 5.03 -8.36
CA LEU A 151 8.82 5.04 -9.78
C LEU A 151 9.80 5.85 -10.63
N GLY A 152 10.16 5.33 -11.79
CA GLY A 152 11.11 5.94 -12.71
C GLY A 152 10.84 5.65 -14.18
N GLN A 153 11.62 6.25 -15.08
CA GLN A 153 11.50 5.99 -16.52
C GLN A 153 12.05 4.61 -16.88
N LYS A 154 11.30 3.81 -17.63
CA LYS A 154 11.77 2.52 -18.15
C LYS A 154 12.72 2.70 -19.33
N GLY A 155 13.99 2.34 -19.16
CA GLY A 155 14.98 2.46 -20.24
C GLY A 155 15.00 3.86 -20.87
N THR A 156 14.89 3.92 -22.20
CA THR A 156 14.76 5.17 -22.97
C THR A 156 13.32 5.42 -23.45
N THR A 157 12.32 4.70 -22.91
CA THR A 157 10.93 4.78 -23.37
C THR A 157 10.12 5.73 -22.52
N ASP A 158 8.99 6.19 -23.05
CA ASP A 158 8.04 7.05 -22.36
C ASP A 158 7.10 6.24 -21.45
N SER A 159 7.70 5.38 -20.62
CA SER A 159 6.98 4.42 -19.76
C SER A 159 7.46 4.55 -18.32
N LEU A 160 6.52 4.47 -17.38
CA LEU A 160 6.81 4.40 -15.96
C LEU A 160 7.15 2.96 -15.58
N TYR A 161 8.11 2.77 -14.69
CA TYR A 161 8.50 1.48 -14.13
C TYR A 161 8.67 1.62 -12.62
N ASP A 162 8.16 0.65 -11.89
CA ASP A 162 8.44 0.50 -10.47
C ASP A 162 9.77 -0.21 -10.27
N TYR A 163 10.76 0.50 -9.72
CA TYR A 163 12.10 -0.02 -9.49
C TYR A 163 12.25 -0.71 -8.15
N GLN A 164 11.42 -0.35 -7.16
CA GLN A 164 11.52 -0.85 -5.79
C GLN A 164 10.28 -0.47 -5.01
N CYS A 165 9.78 -1.40 -4.21
CA CYS A 165 8.73 -1.17 -3.25
C CYS A 165 9.22 -1.44 -1.82
N ALA A 166 8.63 -0.74 -0.87
CA ALA A 166 8.74 -0.97 0.56
C ALA A 166 7.31 -1.09 1.14
N GLY A 167 7.10 -2.02 2.07
CA GLY A 167 5.78 -2.36 2.61
C GLY A 167 5.87 -3.60 3.51
N GLU A 168 4.75 -4.05 4.09
CA GLU A 168 4.76 -5.14 5.09
C GLU A 168 5.38 -6.42 4.48
N HIS A 169 5.06 -6.66 3.21
CA HIS A 169 5.42 -7.87 2.50
C HIS A 169 6.62 -7.73 1.54
N ALA A 170 7.28 -6.56 1.48
CA ALA A 170 8.40 -6.30 0.57
C ALA A 170 9.66 -7.14 0.89
N GLY A 171 9.84 -7.49 2.16
CA GLY A 171 10.97 -8.27 2.66
C GLY A 171 12.28 -7.49 2.87
N GLY A 172 13.13 -8.01 3.76
CA GLY A 172 14.48 -7.48 3.98
C GLY A 172 14.49 -6.04 4.52
N PRO A 173 15.42 -5.17 4.06
CA PRO A 173 15.51 -3.79 4.54
C PRO A 173 14.38 -2.87 4.04
N TYR A 174 13.52 -3.38 3.16
CA TYR A 174 12.37 -2.67 2.58
C TYR A 174 11.07 -2.93 3.35
N THR A 175 11.11 -3.75 4.41
CA THR A 175 9.92 -4.05 5.21
C THR A 175 9.59 -2.94 6.20
N PHE A 176 8.35 -2.46 6.15
CA PHE A 176 7.72 -1.72 7.24
C PHE A 176 6.23 -2.06 7.27
N ASP A 177 5.65 -2.07 8.46
CA ASP A 177 4.22 -2.29 8.67
C ASP A 177 3.64 -0.99 9.26
N GLN A 178 2.64 -0.43 8.57
CA GLN A 178 1.90 0.75 9.01
C GLN A 178 0.40 0.45 9.04
N ASN A 179 -0.04 -0.19 10.13
CA ASN A 179 -1.44 -0.46 10.45
C ASN A 179 -2.26 0.75 11.00
N ASP A 180 -1.65 1.94 11.07
CA ASP A 180 -2.23 3.17 11.65
C ASP A 180 -1.86 4.39 10.77
N LEU A 181 -2.50 5.54 11.01
CA LEU A 181 -2.20 6.79 10.27
C LEU A 181 -0.77 7.30 10.46
N ASP A 182 -0.08 6.88 11.52
CA ASP A 182 1.27 7.31 11.86
C ASP A 182 2.24 6.14 11.89
N TRP A 183 3.41 6.30 11.26
CA TRP A 183 4.51 5.35 11.38
C TRP A 183 5.83 6.06 11.62
N SER A 184 6.72 5.39 12.34
CA SER A 184 8.10 5.84 12.53
C SER A 184 9.07 4.66 12.62
N GLY A 185 10.23 4.81 12.01
CA GLY A 185 11.23 3.75 11.92
C GLY A 185 12.39 4.12 11.02
N ASN A 186 13.02 3.11 10.42
CA ASN A 186 13.93 3.31 9.29
C ASN A 186 13.65 2.20 8.30
N VAL A 187 13.08 2.55 7.14
CA VAL A 187 12.89 1.62 6.03
C VAL A 187 13.65 2.14 4.82
N LEU A 188 14.43 1.26 4.19
CA LEU A 188 15.13 1.58 2.96
C LEU A 188 14.09 1.65 1.85
N LEU A 189 14.08 2.73 1.07
CA LEU A 189 13.25 2.85 -0.13
C LEU A 189 14.06 2.57 -1.40
N PHE A 190 15.31 3.03 -1.43
CA PHE A 190 16.20 2.83 -2.57
C PHE A 190 17.66 2.88 -2.12
N SER A 191 18.41 1.80 -2.33
CA SER A 191 19.84 1.77 -1.98
C SER A 191 20.65 2.78 -2.77
N LYS A 192 21.79 3.20 -2.22
CA LYS A 192 22.73 4.08 -2.92
C LYS A 192 23.17 3.50 -4.27
N THR A 193 23.43 2.20 -4.32
CA THR A 193 23.79 1.49 -5.56
C THR A 193 22.66 1.56 -6.59
N GLN A 194 21.41 1.36 -6.18
CA GLN A 194 20.25 1.48 -7.07
C GLN A 194 20.08 2.93 -7.57
N LEU A 195 20.23 3.94 -6.70
CA LEU A 195 20.22 5.36 -7.09
C LEU A 195 21.28 5.67 -8.15
N GLU A 196 22.51 5.24 -7.93
CA GLU A 196 23.63 5.47 -8.85
C GLU A 196 23.41 4.77 -10.19
N GLN A 197 22.94 3.52 -10.17
CA GLN A 197 22.61 2.77 -11.39
C GLN A 197 21.48 3.42 -12.18
N TYR A 198 20.42 3.86 -11.50
CA TYR A 198 19.32 4.58 -12.15
C TYR A 198 19.81 5.89 -12.76
N ASN A 199 20.53 6.72 -12.01
CA ASN A 199 21.07 7.99 -12.49
C ASN A 199 22.02 7.81 -13.69
N ALA A 200 22.81 6.73 -13.71
CA ALA A 200 23.68 6.40 -14.83
C ALA A 200 22.90 5.94 -16.08
N ALA A 201 21.82 5.18 -15.88
CA ALA A 201 20.98 4.69 -16.97
C ALA A 201 20.01 5.74 -17.53
N HIS A 202 19.60 6.72 -16.70
CA HIS A 202 18.60 7.73 -17.05
C HIS A 202 19.10 9.17 -16.77
N PRO A 203 20.09 9.68 -17.53
CA PRO A 203 20.59 11.04 -17.32
C PRO A 203 19.47 12.08 -17.43
N ASN A 204 19.37 12.96 -16.43
CA ASN A 204 18.34 14.01 -16.30
C ASN A 204 16.92 13.53 -15.99
N GLN A 205 16.76 12.26 -15.62
CA GLN A 205 15.50 11.72 -15.12
C GLN A 205 15.66 11.40 -13.65
N ASN A 206 14.60 11.64 -12.87
CA ASN A 206 14.62 11.46 -11.44
C ASN A 206 13.47 10.55 -11.01
N LEU A 207 13.64 9.92 -9.85
CA LEU A 207 12.66 8.99 -9.30
C LEU A 207 11.54 9.76 -8.61
N ARG A 208 10.34 9.18 -8.58
CA ARG A 208 9.25 9.62 -7.73
C ARG A 208 9.09 8.65 -6.57
N VAL A 209 8.74 9.19 -5.42
CA VAL A 209 8.20 8.41 -4.33
C VAL A 209 6.68 8.42 -4.47
N PHE A 210 6.09 7.26 -4.61
CA PHE A 210 4.66 7.05 -4.81
C PHE A 210 4.13 6.16 -3.69
N VAL A 211 2.97 6.50 -3.16
CA VAL A 211 2.37 5.80 -2.02
C VAL A 211 1.02 5.24 -2.46
N VAL A 212 0.79 3.99 -2.09
CA VAL A 212 -0.46 3.27 -2.28
C VAL A 212 -0.88 2.65 -0.96
N GLU A 213 -2.18 2.43 -0.82
CA GLU A 213 -2.72 1.47 0.14
C GLU A 213 -2.88 0.16 -0.63
N ASP A 214 -2.27 -0.92 -0.13
CA ASP A 214 -2.32 -2.28 -0.70
C ASP A 214 -2.40 -3.30 0.43
N ASP A 215 -3.56 -3.95 0.55
CA ASP A 215 -3.92 -5.04 1.45
C ASP A 215 -3.80 -6.43 0.80
N ASP A 216 -3.59 -6.49 -0.52
CA ASP A 216 -3.78 -7.71 -1.30
C ASP A 216 -2.47 -8.42 -1.66
N THR A 217 -1.51 -7.65 -2.19
CA THR A 217 -0.39 -8.24 -2.93
C THR A 217 0.84 -7.35 -2.99
N ALA A 218 1.57 -7.33 -1.88
CA ALA A 218 3.01 -7.10 -1.77
C ALA A 218 3.70 -6.59 -3.04
N CYS A 219 3.92 -5.27 -3.11
CA CYS A 219 4.66 -4.62 -4.18
C CYS A 219 4.05 -4.77 -5.58
N GLN A 220 2.72 -4.70 -5.68
CA GLN A 220 2.02 -4.61 -6.97
C GLN A 220 1.03 -3.47 -6.96
N ILE A 221 1.31 -2.40 -7.72
CA ILE A 221 0.32 -1.33 -7.84
C ILE A 221 -0.81 -1.72 -8.80
N LYS A 222 -2.03 -1.86 -8.29
CA LYS A 222 -3.27 -2.16 -9.02
C LYS A 222 -4.24 -0.97 -9.16
N THR A 223 -3.85 0.29 -9.12
CA THR A 223 -4.82 1.40 -9.37
C THR A 223 -5.37 1.48 -10.82
N ASP A 224 -6.44 2.24 -11.05
CA ASP A 224 -6.83 2.71 -12.38
C ASP A 224 -5.73 3.57 -13.03
N VAL A 225 -5.39 3.23 -14.28
CA VAL A 225 -4.36 3.91 -15.07
C VAL A 225 -4.71 5.38 -15.33
N GLY A 226 -5.97 5.67 -15.65
CA GLY A 226 -6.43 7.02 -15.93
C GLY A 226 -6.34 7.93 -14.69
N ARG A 227 -6.68 7.39 -13.51
CA ARG A 227 -6.56 8.09 -12.22
C ARG A 227 -5.11 8.44 -11.91
N ALA A 228 -4.21 7.45 -11.91
CA ALA A 228 -2.78 7.68 -11.67
C ALA A 228 -2.18 8.65 -12.70
N GLU A 229 -2.57 8.54 -13.96
CA GLU A 229 -2.13 9.49 -14.97
C GLU A 229 -2.59 10.91 -14.68
N GLN A 230 -3.87 11.08 -14.35
CA GLN A 230 -4.45 12.39 -14.09
C GLN A 230 -3.81 13.05 -12.86
N LEU A 231 -3.55 12.27 -11.81
CA LEU A 231 -2.82 12.71 -10.62
C LEU A 231 -1.46 13.29 -11.02
N PHE A 232 -0.65 12.54 -11.75
CA PHE A 232 0.67 13.00 -12.17
C PHE A 232 0.56 14.26 -13.06
N LYS A 233 -0.40 14.33 -14.00
CA LYS A 233 -0.60 15.50 -14.88
C LYS A 233 -0.85 16.77 -14.07
N ILE A 234 -1.76 16.69 -13.10
CA ILE A 234 -2.16 17.83 -12.28
C ILE A 234 -0.99 18.26 -11.40
N VAL A 235 -0.39 17.33 -10.65
CA VAL A 235 0.67 17.63 -9.69
C VAL A 235 1.91 18.18 -10.41
N ASP A 236 2.32 17.60 -11.54
CA ASP A 236 3.46 18.09 -12.33
C ASP A 236 3.22 19.49 -12.88
N SER A 237 2.02 19.74 -13.41
CA SER A 237 1.63 21.05 -13.93
C SER A 237 1.66 22.13 -12.86
N LEU A 238 1.30 21.80 -11.61
CA LEU A 238 1.28 22.76 -10.49
C LEU A 238 2.68 23.05 -9.96
N TYR A 239 3.57 22.06 -9.98
CA TYR A 239 4.91 22.16 -9.39
C TYR A 239 6.05 22.24 -10.43
N ASN A 240 5.74 22.62 -11.68
CA ASN A 240 6.72 22.79 -12.76
C ASN A 240 7.62 21.56 -12.98
N ASP A 241 7.03 20.37 -12.90
CA ASP A 241 7.69 19.05 -12.96
C ASP A 241 8.65 18.74 -11.79
N LEU A 242 8.74 19.58 -10.74
CA LEU A 242 9.65 19.37 -9.59
C LEU A 242 9.06 18.41 -8.55
N THR A 243 8.59 17.27 -9.02
CA THR A 243 7.83 16.26 -8.26
C THR A 243 8.58 14.95 -8.10
N GLY A 244 9.79 14.86 -8.65
CA GLY A 244 10.72 13.77 -8.39
C GLY A 244 11.73 14.17 -7.33
N GLY A 245 12.63 13.26 -6.98
CA GLY A 245 13.76 13.55 -6.12
C GLY A 245 15.04 12.87 -6.57
N ASN A 246 16.16 13.44 -6.11
CA ASN A 246 17.48 12.85 -6.31
C ASN A 246 18.38 13.10 -5.11
N ASP A 247 19.40 12.26 -5.01
CA ASP A 247 20.45 12.41 -4.04
C ASP A 247 21.25 13.69 -4.31
N SER A 248 21.09 14.65 -3.40
CA SER A 248 21.79 15.94 -3.38
C SER A 248 22.83 15.99 -2.27
N SER A 249 23.30 14.82 -1.82
CA SER A 249 24.30 14.71 -0.77
C SER A 249 25.65 15.30 -1.21
N THR A 250 26.28 16.02 -0.29
CA THR A 250 27.65 16.50 -0.35
C THR A 250 28.48 15.77 0.70
N ALA A 251 29.79 16.08 0.78
CA ALA A 251 30.65 15.53 1.83
C ALA A 251 30.22 15.91 3.27
N VAL A 252 29.35 16.92 3.42
CA VAL A 252 28.97 17.50 4.73
C VAL A 252 27.46 17.39 5.00
N VAL A 253 26.64 17.30 3.97
CA VAL A 253 25.18 17.25 4.06
C VAL A 253 24.69 16.03 3.30
N LYS A 254 23.95 15.12 3.94
CA LYS A 254 23.24 14.05 3.24
C LYS A 254 21.78 14.48 3.05
N ALA A 255 21.31 14.54 1.81
CA ALA A 255 19.97 15.03 1.51
C ALA A 255 19.41 14.41 0.23
N TYR A 256 18.13 14.10 0.27
CA TYR A 256 17.32 13.82 -0.91
C TYR A 256 16.46 15.05 -1.17
N LYS A 257 16.60 15.67 -2.34
CA LYS A 257 15.94 16.93 -2.70
C LYS A 257 15.16 16.79 -3.99
N TYR A 258 14.20 17.69 -4.19
CA TYR A 258 13.36 17.77 -5.36
C TYR A 258 14.20 17.81 -6.63
N ALA A 259 13.65 17.21 -7.68
CA ALA A 259 14.25 17.20 -9.00
C ALA A 259 13.13 17.10 -10.04
N LYS A 260 13.48 17.38 -11.30
CA LYS A 260 12.52 17.23 -12.39
C LYS A 260 12.15 15.78 -12.58
N ALA A 261 10.90 15.41 -12.35
CA ALA A 261 10.41 14.11 -12.73
C ALA A 261 10.35 13.98 -14.26
N ALA A 262 10.37 12.75 -14.77
CA ALA A 262 10.29 12.53 -16.21
C ALA A 262 8.98 13.08 -16.77
N ARG A 263 9.05 13.80 -17.90
CA ARG A 263 7.87 14.42 -18.53
C ARG A 263 6.99 13.43 -19.30
N SER A 264 7.50 12.23 -19.54
CA SER A 264 6.98 11.35 -20.58
C SER A 264 6.41 10.04 -20.04
N PHE A 265 5.60 10.11 -18.99
CA PHE A 265 4.98 8.91 -18.40
C PHE A 265 3.68 8.45 -19.09
N TRP A 266 3.26 9.11 -20.18
CA TRP A 266 1.90 9.00 -20.70
C TRP A 266 1.64 7.87 -21.71
N GLN A 267 2.65 7.16 -22.20
CA GLN A 267 2.43 6.18 -23.28
C GLN A 267 2.49 4.71 -22.88
N ALA A 268 2.93 4.39 -21.67
CA ALA A 268 2.79 3.03 -21.16
C ALA A 268 2.89 3.01 -19.64
N ILE A 269 1.73 3.17 -19.03
CA ILE A 269 1.37 2.53 -17.77
C ILE A 269 0.94 1.05 -18.03
N SER A 270 1.38 0.46 -19.14
CA SER A 270 0.71 -0.66 -19.81
C SER A 270 1.03 -2.07 -19.27
N SER A 271 1.69 -2.20 -18.12
CA SER A 271 2.02 -3.54 -17.59
C SER A 271 1.95 -3.69 -16.07
N PHE A 272 1.40 -2.72 -15.36
CA PHE A 272 1.48 -2.70 -13.90
C PHE A 272 0.09 -2.74 -13.24
N PHE A 273 -0.90 -2.11 -13.84
CA PHE A 273 -2.16 -1.77 -13.18
C PHE A 273 -3.30 -2.71 -13.59
N LYS A 274 -3.66 -3.64 -12.71
CA LYS A 274 -4.84 -4.50 -12.83
C LYS A 274 -5.74 -4.31 -11.59
N THR A 275 -6.51 -3.23 -11.59
CA THR A 275 -7.70 -2.91 -10.76
C THR A 275 -7.71 -3.38 -9.29
N ASN A 276 -7.58 -2.44 -8.36
CA ASN A 276 -8.40 -2.13 -7.17
C ASN A 276 -7.61 -1.47 -5.99
N ASP A 277 -6.33 -1.14 -6.14
CA ASP A 277 -5.61 -0.42 -5.06
C ASP A 277 -5.97 1.07 -5.01
N ASP A 278 -6.00 1.61 -3.80
CA ASP A 278 -6.25 3.03 -3.57
C ASP A 278 -4.97 3.88 -3.60
N VAL A 279 -4.98 4.85 -4.52
CA VAL A 279 -3.87 5.78 -4.67
C VAL A 279 -3.90 6.81 -3.56
N VAL A 280 -2.91 6.71 -2.67
CA VAL A 280 -2.65 7.75 -1.66
C VAL A 280 -2.00 8.96 -2.33
N GLY A 281 -0.96 8.76 -3.15
CA GLY A 281 -0.46 9.80 -4.04
C GLY A 281 1.04 9.85 -4.24
N THR A 282 1.54 10.99 -4.73
CA THR A 282 2.96 11.19 -5.05
C THR A 282 3.61 12.21 -4.12
N ALA A 283 4.82 11.91 -3.64
CA ALA A 283 5.53 12.81 -2.75
C ALA A 283 6.12 14.01 -3.50
N VAL A 284 5.90 15.21 -2.96
CA VAL A 284 6.48 16.47 -3.44
C VAL A 284 7.15 17.17 -2.25
N GLU A 285 8.38 17.62 -2.42
CA GLU A 285 9.14 18.26 -1.34
C GLU A 285 8.44 19.53 -0.81
N ASP A 286 8.54 19.76 0.50
CA ASP A 286 7.98 20.92 1.20
C ASP A 286 8.42 22.27 0.62
N ASP A 287 9.70 22.39 0.22
CA ASP A 287 10.29 23.54 -0.46
C ASP A 287 9.56 23.86 -1.78
N ILE A 288 9.05 22.83 -2.49
CA ILE A 288 8.31 22.98 -3.75
C ILE A 288 6.84 23.25 -3.52
N VAL A 289 6.24 22.60 -2.52
CA VAL A 289 4.86 22.86 -2.11
C VAL A 289 4.73 24.28 -1.53
N GLY A 290 5.81 24.85 -0.98
CA GLY A 290 5.80 26.15 -0.32
C GLY A 290 5.09 26.12 1.03
N SER A 291 5.05 24.94 1.68
CA SER A 291 4.41 24.71 2.98
C SER A 291 5.22 23.68 3.75
N THR A 292 5.26 23.80 5.08
CA THR A 292 6.01 22.89 5.96
C THR A 292 5.08 22.18 6.92
N TYR A 293 5.38 20.92 7.27
CA TYR A 293 4.67 20.18 8.31
C TYR A 293 5.67 19.63 9.34
N PRO A 294 5.51 19.89 10.65
CA PRO A 294 6.55 19.63 11.64
C PRO A 294 7.04 18.17 11.67
N GLY A 295 8.33 17.96 11.41
CA GLY A 295 8.96 16.64 11.46
C GLY A 295 8.92 15.84 10.14
N TYR A 296 8.45 16.46 9.06
CA TYR A 296 8.35 15.89 7.72
C TYR A 296 8.91 16.89 6.70
N ASN A 297 9.42 16.39 5.58
CA ASN A 297 10.02 17.20 4.51
C ASN A 297 9.40 16.94 3.13
N TRP A 298 8.45 16.02 3.01
CA TRP A 298 7.71 15.76 1.78
C TRP A 298 6.21 15.62 2.05
N PHE A 299 5.40 16.15 1.13
CA PHE A 299 3.94 16.08 1.14
C PHE A 299 3.48 15.03 0.13
N VAL A 300 2.61 14.12 0.53
CA VAL A 300 1.99 13.15 -0.37
C VAL A 300 0.76 13.81 -1.00
N LYS A 301 0.84 14.08 -2.30
CA LYS A 301 -0.19 14.76 -3.10
C LYS A 301 -1.03 13.73 -3.85
N GLY A 302 -2.31 13.70 -3.51
CA GLY A 302 -3.33 12.89 -4.17
C GLY A 302 -3.98 13.60 -5.35
N ASP A 303 -5.15 13.09 -5.72
CA ASP A 303 -6.01 13.66 -6.75
C ASP A 303 -6.31 15.14 -6.48
N ASP A 304 -6.41 15.93 -7.54
CA ASP A 304 -6.63 17.38 -7.49
C ASP A 304 -5.64 18.16 -6.59
N ASN A 305 -4.44 17.61 -6.38
CA ASN A 305 -3.38 18.19 -5.53
C ASN A 305 -3.78 18.32 -4.04
N ILE A 306 -4.74 17.52 -3.59
CA ILE A 306 -5.09 17.38 -2.18
C ILE A 306 -3.88 16.76 -1.44
N THR A 307 -3.64 17.20 -0.20
CA THR A 307 -2.59 16.61 0.64
C THR A 307 -3.18 15.45 1.41
N ASN A 308 -2.73 14.25 1.07
CA ASN A 308 -3.17 12.98 1.65
C ASN A 308 -2.26 12.50 2.77
N GLY A 309 -1.05 13.08 2.88
CA GLY A 309 -0.15 12.80 3.98
C GLY A 309 1.18 13.52 3.87
N TRP A 310 2.10 13.10 4.73
CA TRP A 310 3.45 13.62 4.85
C TRP A 310 4.42 12.47 5.12
N ILE A 311 5.58 12.51 4.51
CA ILE A 311 6.65 11.54 4.75
C ILE A 311 7.97 12.27 5.04
N ASN A 312 8.83 11.63 5.84
CA ASN A 312 10.18 12.11 6.10
C ASN A 312 11.20 11.25 5.36
N LEU A 313 11.86 11.84 4.37
CA LEU A 313 12.87 11.21 3.53
C LEU A 313 14.28 11.66 3.91
N VAL A 314 15.18 10.71 4.10
CA VAL A 314 16.58 10.98 4.50
C VAL A 314 17.55 10.14 3.68
N MET A 315 18.75 10.67 3.44
CA MET A 315 19.86 9.92 2.88
C MET A 315 20.80 9.48 3.99
N TYR A 316 21.09 8.17 4.08
CA TYR A 316 22.15 7.61 4.91
C TYR A 316 23.37 7.19 4.10
#